data_AF-A0A969RUL4-F1
#
_entry.id   AF-A0A969RUL4-F1
#
_cell.length_a   1.000
_cell.length_b   1.000
_cell.length_c   1.000
_cell.angle_alpha   90.00
_cell.angle_beta   90.00
_cell.angle_gamma   90.00
#
_symmetry.space_group_name_H-M   'P 1'
#
loop_
_entity.id
_entity.type
_entity.pdbx_description
1 polymer ?
#
loop_
_entity_poly.entity_id
_entity_poly.type
_entity_poly.pdbx_seq_one_letter_code
_entity_poly.pdbx_strand_id
1 'polypeptide(L)'
;MPSPDKTRRLTPLMINQDVDAHNGLKAIPNYKTTRTEATPEALQQAYQAMLAQQQAETEKLALYRAAADAARLAEWEFHNAVLAMKEVVKGQFGSDSDEAQAVGLKKKSDRKRPVRQKVVSVAS
;
A
#
# COMPACT_ATOMS: atom_id res chain seq x y z
N MET A 1 15.45 -35.62 -0.85
CA MET A 1 14.23 -34.79 -0.65
C MET A 1 14.56 -33.37 -1.06
N PRO A 2 13.72 -32.68 -1.85
CA PRO A 2 13.90 -31.25 -2.13
C PRO A 2 13.82 -30.44 -0.82
N SER A 3 14.63 -29.39 -0.72
CA SER A 3 14.62 -28.50 0.46
C SER A 3 13.31 -27.72 0.51
N PRO A 4 12.73 -27.48 1.71
CA PRO A 4 11.50 -26.71 1.83
C PRO A 4 11.72 -25.25 1.40
N ASP A 5 10.80 -24.72 0.59
CA ASP A 5 10.80 -23.32 0.16
C ASP A 5 10.41 -22.41 1.34
N LYS A 6 11.37 -21.62 1.82
CA LYS A 6 11.21 -20.68 2.95
C LYS A 6 10.78 -19.28 2.52
N THR A 7 10.61 -19.03 1.21
CA THR A 7 10.16 -17.73 0.71
C THR A 7 8.67 -17.51 0.94
N ARG A 8 7.91 -18.61 1.13
CA ARG A 8 6.48 -18.60 1.36
C ARG A 8 6.14 -18.74 2.83
N ARG A 9 5.09 -18.05 3.24
CA ARG A 9 4.52 -18.22 4.58
C ARG A 9 3.95 -19.62 4.72
N LEU A 10 4.12 -20.22 5.91
CA LEU A 10 3.38 -21.42 6.26
C LEU A 10 1.87 -21.13 6.23
N THR A 11 1.10 -22.16 5.88
CA THR A 11 -0.35 -22.02 5.88
C THR A 11 -0.85 -21.83 7.33
N PRO A 12 -1.94 -21.08 7.55
CA PRO A 12 -2.52 -20.94 8.89
C PRO A 12 -2.88 -22.29 9.52
N LEU A 13 -3.32 -23.25 8.71
CA LEU A 13 -3.63 -24.61 9.16
C LEU A 13 -2.40 -25.30 9.77
N MET A 14 -1.25 -25.24 9.10
CA MET A 14 -0.01 -25.86 9.60
C MET A 14 0.46 -25.19 10.89
N ILE A 15 0.45 -23.85 10.95
CA ILE A 15 0.84 -23.13 12.17
C ILE A 15 -0.09 -23.51 13.34
N ASN A 16 -1.39 -23.59 13.11
CA ASN A 16 -2.34 -23.97 14.17
C ASN A 16 -2.09 -25.41 14.65
N GLN A 17 -1.86 -26.34 13.73
CA GLN A 17 -1.49 -27.72 14.08
C GLN A 17 -0.19 -27.78 14.89
N ASP A 18 0.82 -26.98 14.54
CA ASP A 18 2.08 -26.91 15.28
C ASP A 18 1.87 -26.34 16.69
N VAL A 19 1.01 -25.32 16.83
CA VAL A 19 0.64 -24.74 18.14
C VAL A 19 -0.11 -25.74 19.00
N ASP A 20 -1.06 -26.48 18.42
CA ASP A 20 -1.80 -27.53 19.12
C ASP A 20 -0.86 -28.66 19.57
N ALA A 21 0.08 -29.06 18.71
CA ALA A 21 1.10 -30.04 19.05
C ALA A 21 2.03 -29.57 20.19
N HIS A 22 2.47 -28.31 20.14
CA HIS A 22 3.28 -27.70 21.21
C HIS A 22 2.51 -27.64 22.54
N ASN A 23 1.23 -27.30 22.50
CA ASN A 23 0.38 -27.31 23.68
C ASN A 23 0.15 -28.73 24.22
N GLY A 24 -0.05 -29.70 23.34
CA GLY A 24 -0.18 -31.11 23.70
C GLY A 24 1.07 -31.69 24.37
N LEU A 25 2.26 -31.19 24.04
CA LEU A 25 3.51 -31.60 24.68
C LEU A 25 3.49 -31.40 26.21
N LYS A 26 2.79 -30.38 26.70
CA LYS A 26 2.65 -30.11 28.14
C LYS A 26 1.92 -31.22 28.90
N ALA A 27 1.14 -32.05 28.20
CA ALA A 27 0.46 -33.20 28.79
C ALA A 27 1.38 -34.42 28.97
N ILE A 28 2.63 -34.38 28.46
CA ILE A 28 3.59 -35.48 28.53
C ILE A 28 4.65 -35.16 29.61
N PRO A 29 4.46 -35.60 30.87
CA PRO A 29 5.30 -35.16 32.00
C PRO A 29 6.76 -35.62 31.94
N ASN A 30 7.05 -36.70 31.20
CA ASN A 30 8.38 -37.32 31.16
C ASN A 30 9.07 -37.18 29.79
N TYR A 31 8.67 -36.21 28.97
CA TYR A 31 9.31 -35.98 27.67
C TYR A 31 10.76 -35.54 27.84
N LYS A 32 11.69 -36.31 27.26
CA LYS A 32 13.13 -36.01 27.23
C LYS A 32 13.67 -36.30 25.84
N THR A 33 14.52 -35.42 25.33
CA THR A 33 15.16 -35.57 24.03
C THR A 33 16.65 -35.31 24.14
N THR A 34 17.41 -35.93 23.24
CA THR A 34 18.85 -35.67 23.04
C THR A 34 19.10 -34.55 22.03
N ARG A 35 18.05 -34.18 21.26
CA ARG A 35 18.10 -33.12 20.25
C ARG A 35 17.86 -31.76 20.90
N THR A 36 18.84 -30.87 20.80
CA THR A 36 18.82 -29.53 21.42
C THR A 36 17.63 -28.69 20.97
N GLU A 37 17.27 -28.80 19.69
CA GLU A 37 16.17 -28.07 19.05
C GLU A 37 14.78 -28.60 19.45
N ALA A 38 14.69 -29.83 19.91
CA ALA A 38 13.44 -30.48 20.34
C ALA A 38 13.32 -30.50 21.87
N THR A 39 14.02 -29.60 22.56
CA THR A 39 13.85 -29.42 24.00
C THR A 39 12.61 -28.56 24.27
N PRO A 40 11.89 -28.77 25.39
CA PRO A 40 10.73 -27.94 25.73
C PRO A 40 11.05 -26.43 25.78
N GLU A 41 12.25 -26.10 26.26
CA GLU A 41 12.74 -24.73 26.34
C GLU A 41 12.97 -24.11 24.94
N ALA A 42 13.66 -24.84 24.04
CA ALA A 42 13.88 -24.37 22.68
C ALA A 42 12.57 -24.20 21.90
N LEU A 43 11.62 -25.14 22.04
CA LEU A 43 10.30 -25.02 21.42
C LEU A 43 9.52 -23.83 21.97
N GLN A 44 9.56 -23.58 23.27
CA GLN A 44 8.91 -22.44 23.89
C GLN A 44 9.53 -21.12 23.42
N GLN A 45 10.86 -21.04 23.33
CA GLN A 45 11.56 -19.87 22.79
C GLN A 45 11.20 -19.62 21.32
N ALA A 46 11.18 -20.67 20.49
CA ALA A 46 10.79 -20.56 19.08
C ALA A 46 9.34 -20.08 18.92
N TYR A 47 8.42 -20.59 19.74
CA TYR A 47 7.03 -20.16 19.76
C TYR A 47 6.88 -18.68 20.14
N GLN A 48 7.57 -18.23 21.19
CA GLN A 48 7.56 -16.82 21.60
C GLN A 48 8.18 -15.90 20.54
N ALA A 49 9.29 -16.32 19.93
CA ALA A 49 9.92 -15.59 18.84
C ALA A 49 9.00 -15.46 17.64
N MET A 50 8.28 -16.52 17.26
CA MET A 50 7.29 -16.49 16.18
C MET A 50 6.21 -15.44 16.46
N LEU A 51 5.62 -15.44 17.66
CA LEU A 51 4.58 -14.48 18.03
C LEU A 51 5.10 -13.04 18.03
N ALA A 52 6.29 -12.81 18.60
CA ALA A 52 6.89 -11.48 18.66
C ALA A 52 7.16 -10.92 17.24
N GLN A 53 7.64 -11.75 16.32
CA GLN A 53 7.88 -11.32 14.94
C GLN A 53 6.57 -11.06 14.18
N GLN A 54 5.53 -11.87 14.39
CA GLN A 54 4.20 -11.64 13.78
C GLN A 54 3.55 -10.34 14.30
N GLN A 55 3.72 -10.04 15.59
CA GLN A 55 3.27 -8.78 16.17
C GLN A 55 4.01 -7.59 15.56
N ALA A 56 5.35 -7.64 15.52
CA ALA A 56 6.18 -6.59 14.92
C ALA A 56 5.88 -6.36 13.44
N GLU A 57 5.57 -7.41 12.67
CA GLU A 57 5.12 -7.32 11.28
C GLU A 57 3.81 -6.51 11.19
N THR A 58 2.83 -6.84 12.04
CA THR A 58 1.52 -6.18 12.06
C THR A 58 1.64 -4.71 12.43
N GLU A 59 2.44 -4.38 13.45
CA GLU A 59 2.71 -3.01 13.88
C GLU A 59 3.33 -2.18 12.75
N LYS A 60 4.38 -2.70 12.10
CA LYS A 60 5.05 -2.01 10.99
C LYS A 60 4.12 -1.80 9.80
N LEU A 61 3.29 -2.78 9.50
CA LEU A 61 2.33 -2.69 8.41
C LEU A 61 1.25 -1.62 8.71
N ALA A 62 0.81 -1.50 9.97
CA ALA A 62 -0.09 -0.43 10.39
C ALA A 62 0.57 0.96 10.25
N LEU A 63 1.82 1.10 10.71
CA LEU A 63 2.58 2.35 10.57
C LEU A 63 2.82 2.72 9.10
N TYR A 64 3.15 1.75 8.26
CA TYR A 64 3.30 1.94 6.82
C TYR A 64 2.01 2.45 6.18
N ARG A 65 0.86 1.84 6.52
CA ARG A 65 -0.45 2.29 6.03
C ARG A 65 -0.74 3.73 6.44
N ALA A 66 -0.51 4.07 7.71
CA ALA A 66 -0.70 5.43 8.20
C ALA A 66 0.20 6.45 7.46
N ALA A 67 1.47 6.11 7.24
CA ALA A 67 2.41 6.95 6.49
C ALA A 67 1.99 7.11 5.02
N ALA A 68 1.55 6.03 4.38
CA ALA A 68 1.08 6.05 3.00
C ALA A 68 -0.20 6.89 2.84
N ASP A 69 -1.11 6.85 3.80
CA ASP A 69 -2.31 7.67 3.81
C ASP A 69 -1.99 9.15 4.00
N ALA A 70 -1.06 9.48 4.91
CA ALA A 70 -0.58 10.84 5.11
C ALA A 70 0.10 11.40 3.84
N ALA A 71 0.93 10.61 3.16
CA ALA A 71 1.55 11.00 1.89
C ALA A 71 0.49 11.30 0.82
N ARG A 72 -0.53 10.44 0.69
CA ARG A 72 -1.62 10.63 -0.27
C ARG A 72 -2.40 11.92 -0.01
N LEU A 73 -2.67 12.24 1.25
CA LEU A 73 -3.34 13.49 1.61
C LEU A 73 -2.50 14.71 1.22
N ALA A 74 -1.19 14.69 1.53
CA ALA A 74 -0.27 15.75 1.16
C ALA A 74 -0.16 15.93 -0.37
N GLU A 75 -0.17 14.83 -1.13
CA GLU A 75 -0.19 14.88 -2.61
C GLU A 75 -1.45 15.59 -3.12
N TRP A 76 -2.62 15.30 -2.56
CA TRP A 76 -3.88 15.96 -2.94
C TRP A 76 -3.88 17.44 -2.57
N GLU A 77 -3.42 17.79 -1.38
CA GLU A 77 -3.30 19.19 -0.95
C GLU A 77 -2.39 19.98 -1.88
N PHE A 78 -1.22 19.41 -2.22
CA PHE A 78 -0.30 20.02 -3.16
C PHE A 78 -0.93 20.16 -4.56
N HIS A 79 -1.60 19.13 -5.05
CA HIS A 79 -2.29 19.19 -6.35
C HIS A 79 -3.33 20.32 -6.38
N ASN A 80 -4.15 20.44 -5.32
CA ASN A 80 -5.17 21.47 -5.23
C ASN A 80 -4.56 22.88 -5.15
N ALA A 81 -3.47 23.05 -4.38
CA ALA A 81 -2.73 24.30 -4.35
C ALA A 81 -2.16 24.69 -5.73
N VAL A 82 -1.63 23.71 -6.48
CA VAL A 82 -1.15 23.94 -7.85
C VAL A 82 -2.30 24.32 -8.80
N LEU A 83 -3.48 23.70 -8.68
CA LEU A 83 -4.65 24.10 -9.45
C LEU A 83 -5.07 25.53 -9.14
N ALA A 84 -5.18 25.89 -7.86
CA ALA A 84 -5.52 27.24 -7.43
C ALA A 84 -4.50 28.27 -7.95
N MET A 85 -3.21 27.97 -7.86
CA MET A 85 -2.14 28.81 -8.44
C MET A 85 -2.36 29.04 -9.94
N LYS A 86 -2.64 27.98 -10.72
CA LYS A 86 -2.89 28.10 -12.16
C LYS A 86 -4.12 28.96 -12.45
N GLU A 87 -5.17 28.86 -11.64
CA GLU A 87 -6.36 29.71 -11.76
C GLU A 87 -6.05 31.17 -11.48
N VAL A 88 -5.28 31.47 -10.44
CA VAL A 88 -4.84 32.83 -10.11
C VAL A 88 -4.00 33.42 -11.24
N VAL A 89 -3.02 32.68 -11.77
CA VAL A 89 -2.20 33.12 -12.91
C VAL A 89 -3.08 33.42 -14.12
N LYS A 90 -4.04 32.54 -14.43
CA LYS A 90 -4.98 32.77 -15.54
C LYS A 90 -5.89 33.99 -15.30
N GLY A 91 -6.29 34.25 -14.06
CA GLY A 91 -7.11 35.41 -13.68
C GLY A 91 -6.33 36.73 -13.76
N GLN A 92 -5.07 36.73 -13.34
CA GLN A 92 -4.22 37.92 -13.26
C GLN A 92 -3.67 38.36 -14.63
N PHE A 93 -3.15 37.42 -15.42
CA PHE A 93 -2.51 37.71 -16.71
C PHE A 93 -3.44 37.50 -17.90
N GLY A 94 -4.57 36.82 -17.69
CA GLY A 94 -5.54 36.50 -18.74
C GLY A 94 -5.21 35.21 -19.50
N SER A 95 -6.21 34.67 -20.19
CA SER A 95 -6.16 33.33 -20.78
C SER A 95 -5.31 33.17 -22.05
N ASP A 96 -4.76 34.26 -22.59
CA ASP A 96 -3.98 34.28 -23.83
C ASP A 96 -2.52 34.74 -23.61
N SER A 97 -2.12 34.87 -22.35
CA SER A 97 -0.82 35.37 -21.92
C SER A 97 0.28 34.30 -21.98
N ASP A 98 1.53 34.75 -22.05
CA ASP A 98 2.72 33.88 -21.98
C ASP A 98 2.89 33.27 -20.57
N GLU A 99 2.48 33.99 -19.53
CA GLU A 99 2.52 33.56 -18.13
C GLU A 99 1.57 32.39 -17.88
N ALA A 100 0.36 32.43 -18.42
CA ALA A 100 -0.56 31.28 -18.38
C ALA A 100 0.03 30.06 -19.12
N GLN A 101 0.74 30.29 -20.23
CA GLN A 101 1.43 29.24 -20.97
C GLN A 101 2.58 28.63 -20.19
N ALA A 102 3.36 29.44 -19.46
CA ALA A 102 4.47 28.99 -18.64
C ALA A 102 4.05 28.03 -17.52
N VAL A 103 2.84 28.18 -16.96
CA VAL A 103 2.29 27.25 -15.96
C VAL A 103 1.56 26.05 -16.57
N GLY A 104 1.73 25.83 -17.87
CA GLY A 104 1.22 24.67 -18.61
C GLY A 104 -0.22 24.81 -19.11
N LEU A 105 -0.82 26.00 -19.11
CA LEU A 105 -2.13 26.23 -19.72
C LEU A 105 -1.97 26.53 -21.22
N LYS A 106 -2.84 26.00 -22.06
CA LYS A 106 -2.83 26.35 -23.49
C LYS A 106 -3.46 27.74 -23.71
N LYS A 107 -2.77 28.64 -24.42
CA LYS A 107 -3.29 29.94 -24.86
C LYS A 107 -4.62 29.82 -25.58
N LYS A 108 -5.46 30.84 -25.47
CA LYS A 108 -6.80 30.85 -26.08
C LYS A 108 -6.72 30.90 -27.61
N SER A 109 -5.79 31.69 -28.15
CA SER A 109 -5.50 31.79 -29.58
C SER A 109 -5.14 30.44 -30.22
N ASP A 110 -4.37 29.61 -29.51
CA ASP A 110 -3.94 28.29 -29.99
C ASP A 110 -5.01 27.20 -29.89
N ARG A 111 -6.17 27.49 -29.27
CA ARG A 111 -7.27 26.52 -29.14
C ARG A 111 -8.08 26.48 -30.42
N LYS A 112 -8.26 25.27 -30.99
CA LYS A 112 -9.16 25.03 -32.12
C LYS A 112 -10.57 25.49 -31.73
N ARG A 113 -11.13 26.43 -32.50
CA ARG A 113 -12.50 26.92 -32.28
C ARG A 113 -13.49 25.76 -32.48
N PRO A 114 -14.46 25.55 -31.58
CA PRO A 114 -15.50 24.56 -31.80
C PRO A 114 -16.31 24.96 -33.04
N VAL A 115 -16.32 24.10 -34.05
CA VAL A 115 -17.13 24.28 -35.26
C VAL A 115 -18.49 23.66 -34.96
N ARG A 116 -19.55 24.48 -34.96
CA ARG A 116 -20.92 23.97 -34.83
C ARG A 116 -21.26 23.23 -36.12
N GLN A 117 -21.33 21.91 -36.07
CA GLN A 117 -21.86 21.12 -37.19
C GLN A 117 -23.33 21.54 -37.40
N LYS A 118 -23.64 22.08 -38.58
CA LYS A 118 -25.03 22.27 -38.99
C LYS A 118 -25.62 20.87 -39.17
N VAL A 119 -26.56 20.49 -38.30
CA VAL A 119 -27.41 19.33 -38.53
C VAL A 119 -28.23 19.68 -39.76
N VAL A 120 -27.88 19.11 -40.91
CA VAL A 120 -28.67 19.25 -42.13
C VAL A 120 -29.94 18.44 -41.88
N SER A 121 -31.06 19.13 -41.63
CA SER A 121 -32.37 18.50 -41.60
C SER A 121 -32.66 17.94 -42.99
N VAL A 122 -32.55 16.62 -43.13
CA VAL A 122 -33.01 15.91 -44.32
C VAL A 122 -34.54 16.00 -44.30
N ALA A 123 -35.10 16.87 -45.15
CA ALA A 123 -36.53 16.95 -45.38
C ALA A 123 -36.99 15.68 -46.11
N SER A 124 -38.10 15.13 -45.62
CA SER A 124 -38.82 13.95 -46.15
C SER A 124 -39.48 14.21 -47.49
#